data_AF-Q3JF46-F1
#
_entry.id   AF-Q3JF46-F1
#
_cell.length_a   1.000
_cell.length_b   1.000
_cell.length_c   1.000
_cell.angle_alpha   90.00
_cell.angle_beta   90.00
_cell.angle_gamma   90.00
#
_symmetry.space_group_name_H-M   'P 1'
#
loop_
_entity.id
_entity.type
_entity.pdbx_description
1 polymer ?
#
loop_
_entity_poly.entity_id
_entity_poly.type
_entity_poly.pdbx_seq_one_letter_code
_entity_poly.pdbx_strand_id
1 'polypeptide(L)' 'MKHDYFTVEDALKLLGQRRRAKVKFPWAPRGTTGTVTRVDAGVVPGGCTVAIEWDVLEIKPMMDWFTKDEYEGLLEKI' A
#
# COMPACT_ATOMS: atom_id res chain seq x y z
N MET A 1 -19.33 -1.00 -0.56
CA MET A 1 -18.34 -1.67 -1.41
C MET A 1 -17.58 -2.63 -0.50
N LYS A 2 -17.44 -3.91 -0.88
CA LYS A 2 -16.75 -4.89 -0.03
C LYS A 2 -15.27 -4.81 -0.40
N HIS A 3 -14.44 -4.30 0.50
CA HIS A 3 -12.99 -4.28 0.30
C HIS A 3 -12.45 -5.69 0.49
N ASP A 4 -11.60 -6.12 -0.44
CA ASP A 4 -10.92 -7.41 -0.35
C ASP A 4 -9.60 -7.18 0.36
N TYR A 5 -9.36 -7.92 1.44
CA TYR A 5 -8.13 -7.81 2.22
C TYR A 5 -7.13 -8.87 1.77
N PHE A 6 -5.85 -8.63 2.02
CA PHE A 6 -4.82 -9.66 1.83
C PHE A 6 -4.97 -10.76 2.89
N THR A 7 -4.56 -11.98 2.55
CA THR A 7 -4.14 -12.93 3.58
C THR A 7 -2.81 -12.48 4.17
N VAL A 8 -2.48 -12.93 5.39
CA VAL A 8 -1.16 -12.64 6.00
C VAL A 8 -0.03 -13.12 5.09
N GLU A 9 -0.15 -14.33 4.54
CA GLU A 9 0.88 -14.92 3.69
C GLU A 9 1.10 -14.10 2.41
N ASP A 10 0.03 -13.68 1.75
CA ASP A 10 0.13 -12.87 0.53
C ASP A 10 0.69 -11.48 0.84
N ALA A 11 0.27 -10.85 1.94
CA ALA A 11 0.77 -9.54 2.35
C ALA A 11 2.27 -9.56 2.64
N LEU A 12 2.77 -10.61 3.31
CA LEU A 12 4.20 -10.75 3.63
C LEU A 12 5.07 -10.88 2.36
N LYS A 13 4.58 -11.51 1.30
CA LYS A 13 5.28 -11.61 0.01
C LYS A 13 5.45 -10.25 -0.68
N LEU A 14 4.66 -9.25 -0.29
CA LEU A 14 4.73 -7.90 -0.86
C LEU A 14 5.75 -7.00 -0.17
N LEU A 15 6.25 -7.36 1.02
CA LEU A 15 7.26 -6.57 1.73
C LEU A 15 8.51 -6.32 0.86
N GLY A 16 8.99 -5.08 0.87
CA GLY A 16 10.11 -4.62 0.06
C GLY A 16 9.79 -4.38 -1.42
N GLN A 17 8.60 -4.76 -1.91
CA GLN A 17 8.23 -4.48 -3.29
C GLN A 17 8.00 -2.99 -3.50
N ARG A 18 8.44 -2.51 -4.65
CA ARG A 18 8.18 -1.13 -5.09
C ARG A 18 6.88 -1.06 -5.91
N ARG A 19 6.20 0.06 -5.77
CA ARG A 19 4.96 0.40 -6.48
C ARG A 19 4.97 1.84 -6.91
N ARG A 20 4.18 2.15 -7.93
CA ARG A 20 3.91 3.52 -8.39
C ARG A 20 2.42 3.84 -8.23
N ALA A 21 2.11 5.04 -7.73
CA ALA A 21 0.75 5.53 -7.61
C ALA A 21 0.13 5.83 -8.99
N LYS A 22 -1.03 5.23 -9.31
CA LYS A 22 -1.80 5.52 -10.53
C LYS A 22 -2.70 6.76 -10.38
N VAL A 23 -2.97 7.17 -9.14
CA VAL A 23 -3.83 8.30 -8.79
C VAL A 23 -3.10 9.23 -7.81
N LYS A 24 -3.68 10.40 -7.53
CA LYS A 24 -3.18 11.31 -6.48
C LYS A 24 -3.73 10.88 -5.12
N PHE A 25 -2.83 10.70 -4.16
CA PHE A 25 -3.12 10.61 -2.73
C PHE A 25 -2.83 11.96 -2.03
N PRO A 26 -3.21 12.16 -0.76
CA PRO A 26 -3.00 13.44 -0.07
C PRO A 26 -1.54 13.91 -0.07
N TRP A 27 -0.60 12.98 0.14
CA TRP A 27 0.85 13.26 0.25
C TRP A 27 1.65 12.79 -0.97
N ALA A 28 1.08 11.89 -1.78
CA ALA A 28 1.74 11.29 -2.93
C ALA A 28 1.02 11.66 -4.23
N PRO A 29 1.56 12.57 -5.04
CA PRO A 29 1.07 12.81 -6.40
C PRO A 29 1.00 11.54 -7.24
N ARG A 30 0.19 11.57 -8.31
CA ARG A 30 0.21 10.50 -9.31
C ARG A 30 1.62 10.34 -9.86
N GLY A 31 2.09 9.10 -9.97
CA GLY A 31 3.42 8.76 -10.44
C GLY A 31 4.47 8.69 -9.34
N THR A 32 4.16 9.11 -8.11
CA THR A 32 5.03 8.90 -6.95
C THR A 32 5.25 7.42 -6.72
N THR A 33 6.49 7.05 -6.45
CA THR A 33 6.88 5.68 -6.10
C THR A 33 6.90 5.51 -4.59
N GLY A 34 6.80 4.26 -4.15
CA GLY A 34 6.92 3.92 -2.75
C GLY A 34 7.27 2.45 -2.57
N THR A 35 7.61 2.09 -1.34
CA THR A 35 8.00 0.73 -0.97
C THR A 35 7.01 0.18 0.05
N VAL A 36 6.60 -1.07 -0.12
CA VAL A 36 5.81 -1.76 0.90
C VAL A 36 6.71 -2.05 2.10
N THR A 37 6.48 -1.39 3.22
CA THR A 37 7.34 -1.49 4.41
C THR A 37 6.72 -2.28 5.55
N ARG A 38 5.38 -2.42 5.58
CA ARG A 38 4.68 -3.07 6.68
C ARG A 38 3.48 -3.89 6.22
N VAL A 39 3.15 -4.88 7.03
CA VAL A 39 1.89 -5.62 7.00
C VAL A 39 1.22 -5.39 8.35
N ASP A 40 -0.02 -4.92 8.32
CA ASP A 40 -0.81 -4.68 9.52
C ASP A 40 -2.19 -5.37 9.41
N ALA A 41 -2.79 -5.69 10.55
CA ALA A 41 -4.12 -6.30 10.60
C ALA A 41 -5.18 -5.35 10.02
N GLY A 42 -6.02 -5.88 9.13
CA GLY A 42 -7.18 -5.17 8.61
C GLY A 42 -8.35 -5.17 9.60
N VAL A 43 -9.47 -4.58 9.18
CA VAL A 43 -10.67 -4.48 10.03
C VAL A 43 -11.50 -5.76 10.06
N VAL A 44 -11.23 -6.71 9.16
CA VAL A 44 -11.89 -8.01 9.11
C VAL A 44 -11.00 -9.10 9.70
N PRO A 45 -11.54 -10.09 10.43
CA PRO A 45 -10.76 -11.19 10.99
C PRO A 45 -9.96 -11.93 9.91
N GLY A 46 -8.65 -12.04 10.11
CA GLY A 46 -7.73 -12.71 9.19
C GLY A 46 -7.36 -11.92 7.92
N GLY A 47 -7.93 -10.73 7.72
CA GLY A 47 -7.55 -9.83 6.63
C GLY A 47 -6.41 -8.91 7.03
N CYS A 48 -5.53 -8.61 6.08
CA CYS A 48 -4.39 -7.71 6.23
C CYS A 48 -4.43 -6.56 5.22
N THR A 49 -3.78 -5.47 5.60
CA THR A 49 -3.41 -4.36 4.73
C THR A 49 -1.90 -4.24 4.64
N VAL A 50 -1.41 -3.64 3.57
CA VAL A 50 0.02 -3.33 3.42
C VAL A 50 0.24 -1.83 3.48
N ALA A 51 1.24 -1.39 4.21
CA ALA A 51 1.63 0.02 4.24
C ALA A 51 2.67 0.30 3.16
N ILE A 52 2.46 1.35 2.39
CA ILE A 52 3.46 1.88 1.46
C ILE A 52 4.03 3.15 2.05
N GLU A 53 5.34 3.19 2.21
CA GLU A 53 6.09 4.42 2.47
C GLU A 53 6.43 5.08 1.13
N TRP A 54 5.98 6.32 0.96
CA TRP A 54 6.12 7.07 -0.28
C TRP A 54 7.47 7.79 -0.37
N ASP A 55 8.05 7.81 -1.56
CA ASP A 55 9.28 8.56 -1.87
C ASP A 55 8.98 10.06 -2.03
N VAL A 56 8.61 10.71 -0.94
CA VAL A 56 8.30 12.15 -0.88
C VAL A 56 9.29 12.88 0.03
N LEU A 57 9.59 14.13 -0.30
CA LEU A 57 10.51 14.98 0.47
C LEU A 57 9.79 15.60 1.66
N GLU A 58 9.54 14.79 2.69
CA GLU A 58 8.89 15.20 3.94
C GLU A 58 9.80 14.92 5.14
N ILE A 59 9.62 15.67 6.23
CA ILE A 59 10.43 15.51 7.46
C ILE A 59 10.17 14.16 8.14
N LYS A 60 9.00 13.55 7.90
CA LYS A 60 8.61 12.26 8.44
C LYS A 60 8.16 11.34 7.30
N PRO A 61 8.37 10.01 7.43
CA PRO A 61 7.83 9.04 6.49
C PRO A 61 6.32 9.19 6.31
N MET A 62 5.88 9.36 5.06
CA MET A 62 4.47 9.39 4.71
C MET A 62 4.05 8.01 4.26
N MET A 63 3.08 7.43 4.97
CA MET A 63 2.59 6.08 4.71
C MET A 63 1.08 6.07 4.50
N ASP A 64 0.64 5.25 3.56
CA ASP A 64 -0.77 4.90 3.38
C ASP A 64 -0.94 3.38 3.42
N TRP A 65 -2.06 2.93 3.98
CA TRP A 65 -2.41 1.52 4.09
C TRP A 65 -3.37 1.14 2.97
N PHE A 66 -3.09 0.00 2.34
CA PHE A 66 -3.84 -0.48 1.19
C PHE A 66 -4.45 -1.85 1.50
N THR A 67 -5.75 -1.94 1.25
CA THR A 67 -6.43 -3.21 1.01
C THR A 67 -5.95 -3.85 -0.30
N LYS A 68 -6.33 -5.09 -0.57
CA LYS A 68 -5.90 -5.79 -1.79
C LYS A 68 -6.46 -5.13 -3.04
N ASP A 69 -7.75 -4.79 -3.04
CA ASP A 69 -8.40 -4.12 -4.16
C ASP A 69 -7.79 -2.73 -4.43
N GLU A 70 -7.49 -1.97 -3.39
CA GLU A 70 -6.81 -0.67 -3.56
C GLU A 70 -5.37 -0.84 -4.05
N TYR A 71 -4.62 -1.80 -3.52
CA TYR A 71 -3.24 -2.06 -3.93
C TYR A 71 -3.14 -2.47 -5.39
N GLU A 72 -4.05 -3.32 -5.87
CA GLU A 72 -4.08 -3.79 -7.26
C GLU A 72 -4.72 -2.76 -8.20
N GLY A 73 -5.69 -1.99 -7.73
CA GLY A 73 -6.44 -1.03 -8.53
C GLY A 73 -5.76 0.34 -8.67
N LEU A 74 -5.16 0.84 -7.58
CA LEU A 74 -4.63 2.20 -7.49
C LEU A 74 -3.12 2.28 -7.69
N LEU A 75 -2.43 1.14 -7.75
CA LEU A 75 -0.98 1.08 -7.93
C LEU A 75 -0.59 0.22 -9.12
N GLU A 76 0.61 0.46 -9.64
CA GLU A 76 1.21 -0.38 -10.67
C GLU A 76 2.57 -0.92 -10.23
N LYS A 77 2.94 -2.08 -10.79
CA LYS A 77 4.27 -2.67 -10.60
C LYS A 77 5.32 -1.83 -11.34
N ILE A 78 6.52 -1.79 -10.79
CA ILE A 78 7.71 -1.17 -11.40
C ILE A 78 8.68 -2.28 -11.78
#